data_AF-A0A3D0KMW3-F1
#
_entry.id   AF-A0A3D0KMW3-F1
#
_cell.length_a   1.000
_cell.length_b   1.000
_cell.length_c   1.000
_cell.angle_alpha   90.00
_cell.angle_beta   90.00
_cell.angle_gamma   90.00
#
_symmetry.space_group_name_H-M   'P 1'
#
loop_
_entity.id
_entity.type
_entity.pdbx_description
1 polymer ?
#
loop_
_entity_poly.entity_id
_entity_poly.type
_entity_poly.pdbx_seq_one_letter_code
_entity_poly.pdbx_strand_id
1 'polypeptide(L)' 'MMYPYLTLDDETEIVHSEMLSDNTVKVYIEKPDEKDGFHFASCFLPKYEWREIFGFTEDEIKRYQSIIENNAHLII' A
#
# COMPACT_ATOMS: atom_id res chain seq x y z
N MET A 1 -12.67 -2.22 7.74
CA MET A 1 -12.71 -0.88 7.12
C MET A 1 -11.30 -0.51 6.66
N MET A 2 -11.12 0.51 5.79
CA MET A 2 -9.78 1.02 5.44
C MET A 2 -9.53 2.34 6.19
N TYR A 3 -8.33 2.50 6.75
CA TYR A 3 -7.92 3.65 7.55
C TYR A 3 -6.74 4.35 6.89
N PRO A 4 -6.76 5.69 6.79
CA PRO A 4 -5.67 6.44 6.21
C PRO A 4 -4.41 6.35 7.07
N TYR A 5 -3.26 6.15 6.43
CA TYR A 5 -1.96 6.09 7.11
C TYR A 5 -1.03 7.22 6.65
N LEU A 6 -0.80 7.36 5.35
CA LEU A 6 0.15 8.33 4.81
C LEU A 6 -0.25 8.80 3.41
N THR A 7 -0.19 10.10 3.19
CA THR A 7 -0.25 10.73 1.86
C THR A 7 1.15 11.22 1.48
N LEU A 8 1.64 10.84 0.31
CA LEU A 8 2.93 11.28 -0.23
C LEU A 8 2.80 12.60 -1.00
N ASP A 9 3.95 13.18 -1.35
CA ASP A 9 4.05 14.43 -2.10
C ASP A 9 3.51 14.34 -3.54
N ASP A 10 3.48 13.13 -4.11
CA ASP A 10 2.92 12.83 -5.42
C ASP A 10 1.45 12.37 -5.36
N GLU A 11 0.74 12.73 -4.28
CA GLU A 11 -0.67 12.38 -4.04
C GLU A 11 -0.93 10.87 -3.88
N THR A 12 0.12 10.06 -3.73
CA THR A 12 -0.05 8.64 -3.39
C THR A 12 -0.62 8.49 -1.99
N GLU A 13 -1.75 7.81 -1.87
CA GLU A 13 -2.41 7.45 -0.62
C GLU A 13 -2.01 6.03 -0.22
N ILE A 14 -1.60 5.88 1.04
CA ILE A 14 -1.37 4.59 1.69
C ILE A 14 -2.39 4.47 2.80
N VAL A 15 -3.25 3.46 2.70
CA VAL A 15 -4.29 3.14 3.67
C VAL A 15 -4.15 1.68 4.10
N HIS A 16 -4.66 1.32 5.27
CA HIS A 16 -4.60 -0.05 5.74
C HIS A 16 -5.92 -0.54 6.32
N SER A 17 -6.13 -1.85 6.30
CA SER A 17 -7.28 -2.47 6.96
C SER A 17 -7.05 -2.60 8.46
N GLU A 18 -8.13 -2.87 9.20
CA GLU A 18 -8.02 -3.64 10.45
C GLU A 18 -7.35 -5.00 10.20
N MET A 19 -6.92 -5.66 11.28
CA MET A 19 -6.51 -7.06 11.22
C MET A 19 -7.66 -7.93 10.69
N LEU A 20 -7.38 -8.66 9.61
CA LEU A 20 -8.29 -9.59 8.97
C LEU A 20 -8.35 -10.91 9.76
N SER A 21 -9.33 -11.76 9.43
CA SER A 21 -9.57 -13.03 10.13
C SER A 21 -8.42 -14.04 10.00
N ASP A 22 -7.56 -13.89 9.01
CA ASP A 22 -6.35 -14.70 8.79
C ASP A 22 -5.10 -14.12 9.47
N ASN A 23 -5.27 -13.12 10.35
CA ASN A 23 -4.22 -12.37 11.03
C ASN A 23 -3.30 -11.60 10.07
N THR A 24 -3.82 -11.20 8.91
CA THR A 24 -3.12 -10.30 7.99
C THR A 24 -3.68 -8.88 8.06
N VAL A 25 -2.87 -7.90 7.65
CA VAL A 25 -3.32 -6.53 7.43
C VAL A 25 -3.10 -6.20 5.95
N LYS A 26 -4.15 -5.74 5.26
CA LYS A 26 -4.06 -5.26 3.88
C LYS A 26 -3.62 -3.80 3.91
N VAL A 27 -2.45 -3.51 3.37
CA VAL A 27 -2.01 -2.15 3.03
C VAL A 27 -2.36 -1.92 1.57
N TYR A 28 -3.17 -0.91 1.27
CA TYR A 28 -3.55 -0.52 -0.07
C TYR A 28 -2.90 0.81 -0.42
N ILE A 29 -2.28 0.85 -1.59
CA ILE A 29 -1.57 2.00 -2.14
C ILE A 29 -2.32 2.40 -3.39
N GLU A 30 -2.69 3.67 -3.50
CA GLU A 30 -3.34 4.24 -4.67
C GLU A 30 -2.68 5.57 -5.02
N LYS A 31 -2.45 5.80 -6.31
CA LYS A 31 -1.86 7.03 -6.82
C LYS A 31 -2.66 7.49 -8.02
N PRO A 32 -3.11 8.76 -8.07
CA PRO A 32 -3.78 9.28 -9.25
C PRO A 32 -2.82 9.29 -10.44
N ASP A 33 -3.32 8.91 -11.62
CA ASP A 33 -2.58 8.96 -12.88
C ASP A 33 -3.44 9.64 -13.96
N GLU A 34 -2.84 10.57 -14.70
CA GLU A 34 -3.58 11.35 -15.71
C GLU A 34 -3.99 10.53 -16.93
N LYS A 35 -3.35 9.38 -17.21
CA LYS A 35 -3.60 8.58 -18.41
C LYS A 35 -4.63 7.50 -18.18
N ASP A 36 -4.55 6.79 -17.06
CA ASP A 36 -5.44 5.65 -16.76
C ASP A 36 -6.25 5.79 -15.47
N GLY A 37 -6.19 6.96 -14.83
CA GLY A 37 -7.03 7.34 -13.70
C GLY A 37 -6.32 7.08 -12.37
N PHE A 38 -6.03 5.81 -12.05
CA PHE A 38 -5.39 5.43 -10.79
C PHE A 38 -4.50 4.20 -10.95
N HIS A 39 -3.26 4.31 -10.48
CA HIS A 39 -2.41 3.17 -10.18
C HIS A 39 -2.73 2.65 -8.79
N PHE A 40 -2.68 1.33 -8.60
CA PHE A 40 -2.94 0.74 -7.29
C PHE A 40 -2.14 -0.54 -7.04
N ALA A 41 -1.93 -0.85 -5.78
CA ALA A 41 -1.31 -2.08 -5.33
C ALA A 41 -1.74 -2.42 -3.90
N SER A 42 -1.71 -3.71 -3.57
CA SER A 42 -1.99 -4.20 -2.23
C SER A 42 -0.81 -4.98 -1.68
N CYS A 43 -0.40 -4.71 -0.45
CA CYS A 43 0.62 -5.46 0.28
C CYS A 43 0.01 -6.06 1.55
N PHE A 44 0.19 -7.36 1.77
CA PHE A 44 -0.34 -8.08 2.92
C PHE A 44 0.74 -8.35 3.96
N LEU A 45 0.58 -7.74 5.14
CA LEU A 45 1.43 -7.95 6.30
C LEU A 45 1.00 -9.20 7.09
N PRO A 46 1.91 -9.87 7.82
CA PRO A 46 3.34 -9.53 8.00
C PRO A 46 4.26 -10.12 6.93
N LYS A 47 3.71 -10.82 5.92
CA LYS A 47 4.51 -11.52 4.90
C LYS A 47 5.06 -10.60 3.82
N TYR A 48 4.61 -9.35 3.77
CA TYR A 48 4.92 -8.39 2.71
C TYR A 48 4.57 -8.96 1.32
N GLU A 49 3.42 -9.61 1.24
CA GLU A 49 2.97 -10.23 -0.01
C GLU A 49 2.25 -9.20 -0.88
N TRP A 50 2.84 -8.86 -2.02
CA TRP A 50 2.24 -7.94 -2.98
C TRP A 50 1.23 -8.66 -3.89
N ARG A 51 0.07 -8.04 -4.07
CA ARG A 51 -1.03 -8.49 -4.93
C ARG A 51 -1.69 -7.29 -5.61
N GLU A 52 -2.44 -7.57 -6.67
CA GLU A 52 -3.28 -6.57 -7.34
C GLU A 52 -2.49 -5.32 -7.78
N ILE A 53 -1.27 -5.50 -8.29
CA ILE A 53 -0.43 -4.39 -8.75
C ILE A 53 -0.88 -3.96 -10.15
N PHE A 54 -1.22 -2.68 -10.30
CA PHE A 54 -1.60 -2.04 -11.56
C PHE A 54 -0.92 -0.68 -11.68
N GLY A 55 -0.33 -0.40 -12.83
CA GLY A 55 0.28 0.89 -13.18
C GLY A 55 1.64 1.20 -12.53
N PHE A 56 1.95 0.61 -11.37
CA PHE A 56 3.22 0.85 -10.70
C PHE A 56 4.42 0.14 -11.34
N THR A 57 5.53 0.85 -11.39
CA THR A 57 6.84 0.30 -11.76
C THR A 57 7.47 -0.52 -10.61
N GLU A 58 8.43 -1.38 -10.92
CA GLU A 58 9.14 -2.14 -9.88
C GLU A 58 9.85 -1.24 -8.86
N ASP A 59 10.36 -0.09 -9.28
CA ASP A 59 11.06 0.84 -8.39
C ASP A 59 10.10 1.59 -7.47
N GLU A 60 8.89 1.91 -7.94
CA GLU A 60 7.82 2.40 -7.07
C GLU A 60 7.41 1.35 -6.04
N ILE A 61 7.22 0.08 -6.45
CA ILE A 61 6.92 -1.01 -5.52
C ILE A 61 8.04 -1.18 -4.48
N LYS A 62 9.32 -1.09 -4.86
CA LYS A 62 10.44 -1.12 -3.91
C LYS A 62 10.41 0.07 -2.94
N ARG A 63 10.09 1.28 -3.43
CA ARG A 63 9.92 2.47 -2.58
C ARG A 63 8.81 2.25 -1.55
N TYR A 64 7.66 1.77 -1.97
CA TYR A 64 6.53 1.50 -1.08
C TYR A 64 6.82 0.35 -0.11
N GLN A 65 7.49 -0.72 -0.56
CA GLN A 65 7.95 -1.81 0.30
C GLN A 65 8.80 -1.28 1.46
N SER A 66 9.76 -0.40 1.17
CA SER A 66 10.61 0.20 2.19
C SER A 66 9.81 1.07 3.17
N ILE A 67 8.84 1.85 2.69
CA ILE A 67 7.95 2.64 3.56
C ILE A 67 7.16 1.72 4.49
N ILE A 68 6.58 0.63 3.97
CA ILE A 68 5.77 -0.30 4.74
C ILE A 68 6.62 -1.04 5.79
N GLU A 69 7.80 -1.54 5.43
CA GLU A 69 8.71 -2.23 6.36
C GLU A 69 9.16 -1.32 7.51
N ASN A 70 9.55 -0.09 7.21
CA ASN A 70 10.01 0.86 8.24
C ASN A 70 8.88 1.27 9.20
N ASN A 71 7.63 1.13 8.78
CA ASN A 71 6.48 1.62 9.54
C ASN A 71 5.49 0.53 9.95
N ALA A 72 5.81 -0.76 9.74
CA ALA A 72 4.90 -1.86 10.01
C ALA A 72 4.34 -1.84 11.45
N HIS A 73 5.14 -1.42 12.43
CA HIS A 73 4.75 -1.28 13.84
C HIS A 73 3.69 -0.20 14.12
N LEU A 74 3.40 0.68 13.17
CA LEU A 74 2.34 1.69 13.25
C LEU A 74 1.07 1.27 12.48
N ILE A 75 1.17 0.22 11.66
CA ILE A 75 0.11 -0.26 10.76
C ILE A 75 -0.60 -1.50 11.34
N ILE A 76 0.10 -2.32 12.13
CA ILE A 76 -0.36 -3.61 12.68
C ILE A 76 -0.90 -3.45 14.10
#